data_AF-A1UQ69-F1
#
_entry.id   AF-A1UQ69-F1
#
_cell.length_a   1.000
_cell.length_b   1.000
_cell.length_c   1.000
_cell.angle_alpha   90.00
_cell.angle_beta   90.00
_cell.angle_gamma   90.00
#
_symmetry.space_group_name_H-M   'P 1'
#
loop_
_entity.id
_entity.type
_entity.pdbx_description
1 polymer ?
#
loop_
_entity_poly.entity_id
_entity_poly.type
_entity_poly.pdbx_seq_one_letter_code
_entity_poly.pdbx_strand_id
1 'polypeptide(L)'
;MTEVRALTADEWRRLRLARMAAVEAMPYFAKALFALSPVAAPRLKTFAVDKHWRLYVDPTMLGTDDGWSIPLAAGVLLHEVGHVLRDHAGRADTVDCPVDRTMWNYAADAEINDDLIAAGVRLPEGVVTPTGLGCEDGHAAEVYYRHLVPPGSPRSDTGTDPGDGSGDGEGDGYGCGSGAGDAAVPGELPAAADLGSGKGLSGAAADLVKVAVARAVQQELARGGTGRGTMPAGLARWAAAQLAPAVVPWPKVLRAAVRRAVEDQAGQVHHSWRRPNRRAPKGVLLPTLRAPKIAVDLIIDTSGSMGEADLAAALSETRAVLRRTGATVRVVCCDAAASAPRPVRSISDVTLTGGGGTDLRVGIDAVLAARPAANVIVTFTDGGTPWPERRLPVPLIVALIGTHAADTAPAWAKTVRVTPAAAVAA
;
A
#
# COMPACT_ATOMS: atom_id res chain seq x y z
N MET A 1 26.39 17.05 7.60
CA MET A 1 25.23 16.70 6.74
C MET A 1 25.65 15.66 5.73
N THR A 2 24.92 14.56 5.63
CA THR A 2 25.09 13.47 4.65
C THR A 2 24.61 13.99 3.30
N GLU A 3 25.51 14.33 2.38
CA GLU A 3 25.10 14.81 1.05
C GLU A 3 24.77 13.60 0.18
N VAL A 4 23.49 13.36 -0.05
CA VAL A 4 23.01 12.28 -0.91
C VAL A 4 23.34 12.62 -2.37
N ARG A 5 23.93 11.66 -3.09
CA ARG A 5 24.40 11.83 -4.46
C ARG A 5 24.14 10.59 -5.32
N ALA A 6 24.39 10.71 -6.63
CA ALA A 6 24.45 9.55 -7.51
C ALA A 6 25.58 8.58 -7.11
N LEU A 7 25.38 7.28 -7.33
CA LEU A 7 26.44 6.29 -7.15
C LEU A 7 27.53 6.46 -8.21
N THR A 8 28.79 6.26 -7.83
CA THR A 8 29.91 6.19 -8.76
C THR A 8 29.89 4.88 -9.56
N ALA A 9 30.69 4.77 -10.62
CA ALA A 9 30.76 3.56 -11.43
C ALA A 9 31.17 2.31 -10.63
N ASP A 10 32.08 2.49 -9.68
CA ASP A 10 32.58 1.42 -8.82
C ASP A 10 31.56 1.00 -7.75
N GLU A 11 30.86 1.96 -7.15
CA GLU A 11 29.74 1.69 -6.24
C GLU A 11 28.59 0.96 -6.96
N TRP A 12 28.29 1.36 -8.20
CA TRP A 12 27.35 0.64 -9.06
C TRP A 12 27.80 -0.80 -9.32
N ARG A 13 29.10 -1.04 -9.54
CA ARG A 13 29.64 -2.38 -9.73
C ARG A 13 29.41 -3.24 -8.49
N ARG A 14 29.74 -2.73 -7.29
CA ARG A 14 29.51 -3.46 -6.03
C ARG A 14 28.03 -3.70 -5.74
N LEU A 15 27.16 -2.71 -6.02
CA LEU A 15 25.71 -2.86 -5.85
C LEU A 15 25.15 -3.95 -6.78
N ARG A 16 25.64 -4.05 -8.02
CA ARG A 16 25.25 -5.12 -8.94
C ARG A 16 25.66 -6.50 -8.41
N LEU A 17 26.86 -6.63 -7.84
CA LEU A 17 27.30 -7.88 -7.21
C LEU A 17 26.42 -8.25 -6.02
N ALA A 18 26.10 -7.28 -5.15
CA ALA A 18 25.21 -7.51 -4.01
C ALA A 18 23.78 -7.89 -4.45
N ARG A 19 23.24 -7.25 -5.50
CA ARG A 19 21.95 -7.63 -6.11
C ARG A 19 21.98 -9.04 -6.68
N MET A 20 23.08 -9.45 -7.33
CA MET A 20 23.22 -10.82 -7.85
C MET A 20 23.22 -11.85 -6.71
N ALA A 21 24.00 -11.61 -5.65
CA ALA A 21 24.02 -12.46 -4.48
C ALA A 21 22.64 -12.52 -3.78
N ALA A 22 21.91 -11.40 -3.72
CA ALA A 22 20.56 -11.35 -3.18
C ALA A 22 19.55 -12.15 -4.01
N VAL A 23 19.64 -12.10 -5.34
CA VAL A 23 18.80 -12.90 -6.26
C VAL A 23 19.15 -14.39 -6.19
N GLU A 24 20.41 -14.74 -5.99
CA GLU A 24 20.82 -16.12 -5.78
C GLU A 24 20.21 -16.69 -4.48
N ALA A 25 20.16 -15.88 -3.41
CA ALA A 25 19.56 -16.28 -2.14
C ALA A 25 18.02 -16.30 -2.16
N MET A 26 17.38 -15.29 -2.77
CA MET A 26 15.92 -15.14 -2.81
C MET A 26 15.47 -14.70 -4.21
N PRO A 27 15.40 -15.63 -5.19
CA PRO A 27 15.15 -15.29 -6.59
C PRO A 27 13.79 -14.62 -6.84
N TYR A 28 12.80 -14.93 -6.01
CA TYR A 28 11.46 -14.35 -6.07
C TYR A 28 11.43 -12.85 -5.71
N PHE A 29 12.48 -12.30 -5.06
CA PHE A 29 12.61 -10.86 -4.78
C PHE A 29 13.26 -10.05 -5.91
N ALA A 30 13.71 -10.69 -6.98
CA ALA A 30 14.44 -10.03 -8.07
C ALA A 30 13.74 -8.76 -8.59
N LYS A 31 12.42 -8.82 -8.81
CA LYS A 31 11.66 -7.67 -9.31
C LYS A 31 11.69 -6.49 -8.36
N ALA A 32 11.69 -6.71 -7.05
CA ALA A 32 11.79 -5.64 -6.07
C ALA A 32 13.21 -5.07 -5.98
N LEU A 33 14.24 -5.93 -5.93
CA LEU A 33 15.64 -5.53 -5.89
C LEU A 33 16.04 -4.60 -7.04
N PHE A 34 15.55 -4.88 -8.25
CA PHE A 34 15.80 -4.07 -9.44
C PHE A 34 14.82 -2.90 -9.63
N ALA A 35 13.72 -2.87 -8.89
CA ALA A 35 12.80 -1.74 -8.88
C ALA A 35 13.28 -0.60 -7.97
N LEU A 36 14.06 -0.90 -6.92
CA LEU A 36 14.63 0.13 -6.05
C LEU A 36 15.50 1.12 -6.84
N SER A 37 15.33 2.41 -6.57
CA SER A 37 16.18 3.49 -7.12
C SER A 37 17.32 3.81 -6.13
N PRO A 38 18.55 3.35 -6.40
CA PRO A 38 19.64 3.52 -5.44
C PRO A 38 20.21 4.94 -5.50
N VAL A 39 20.59 5.46 -4.33
CA VAL A 39 21.32 6.71 -4.15
C VAL A 39 22.42 6.49 -3.11
N ALA A 40 23.57 7.12 -3.29
CA ALA A 40 24.64 7.05 -2.31
C ALA A 40 24.37 8.04 -1.17
N ALA A 41 24.42 7.55 0.07
CA ALA A 41 24.27 8.31 1.30
C ALA A 41 25.52 8.08 2.18
N PRO A 42 26.66 8.75 1.89
CA PRO A 42 27.92 8.49 2.59
C PRO A 42 27.86 8.92 4.06
N ARG A 43 28.33 8.07 4.98
CA ARG A 43 28.23 8.21 6.45
C ARG A 43 26.88 7.82 7.05
N LEU A 44 25.98 7.21 6.27
CA LEU A 44 24.76 6.61 6.80
C LEU A 44 25.08 5.37 7.66
N LYS A 45 26.25 4.74 7.50
CA LYS A 45 26.69 3.51 8.20
C LYS A 45 25.77 2.30 8.03
N THR A 46 24.76 2.39 7.18
CA THR A 46 23.82 1.32 6.85
C THR A 46 23.21 1.56 5.47
N PHE A 47 22.23 0.72 5.08
CA PHE A 47 21.27 1.02 4.02
C PHE A 47 19.91 1.41 4.63
N ALA A 48 19.10 2.11 3.86
CA ALA A 48 17.75 2.49 4.27
C ALA A 48 16.84 2.66 3.04
N VAL A 49 15.53 2.68 3.25
CA VAL A 49 14.53 2.91 2.21
C VAL A 49 13.55 4.01 2.56
N ASP A 50 13.10 4.76 1.55
CA ASP A 50 12.00 5.72 1.71
C ASP A 50 10.65 5.16 1.24
N LYS A 51 9.56 5.89 1.54
CA LYS A 51 8.20 5.60 1.07
C LYS A 51 8.06 5.55 -0.46
N HIS A 52 9.07 5.98 -1.21
CA HIS A 52 9.13 6.00 -2.67
C HIS A 52 10.08 4.94 -3.24
N TRP A 53 10.46 3.92 -2.47
CA TRP A 53 11.32 2.83 -2.94
C TRP A 53 12.69 3.32 -3.44
N ARG A 54 13.20 4.44 -2.90
CA ARG A 54 14.62 4.76 -3.03
C ARG A 54 15.40 3.98 -2.00
N LEU A 55 16.56 3.51 -2.41
CA LEU A 55 17.50 2.80 -1.55
C LEU A 55 18.69 3.73 -1.28
N TYR A 56 18.84 4.16 -0.04
CA TYR A 56 19.97 4.94 0.43
C TYR A 56 21.07 3.97 0.83
N VAL A 57 22.22 4.07 0.18
CA VAL A 57 23.34 3.14 0.35
C VAL A 57 24.52 3.91 0.89
N ASP A 58 25.04 3.57 2.07
CA ASP A 58 26.39 4.00 2.43
C ASP A 58 27.42 3.23 1.56
N PRO A 59 28.18 3.92 0.69
CA PRO A 59 29.19 3.27 -0.15
C PRO A 59 30.25 2.48 0.63
N THR A 60 30.54 2.89 1.87
CA THR A 60 31.50 2.24 2.77
C THR A 60 31.00 0.86 3.19
N MET A 61 29.70 0.73 3.45
CA MET A 61 29.10 -0.53 3.87
C MET A 61 28.91 -1.53 2.73
N LEU A 62 29.11 -1.12 1.49
CA LEU A 62 28.86 -1.93 0.30
C LEU A 62 30.16 -2.55 -0.24
N GLY A 63 30.53 -3.74 0.24
CA GLY A 63 31.60 -4.54 -0.34
C GLY A 63 33.00 -3.93 -0.22
N THR A 64 33.28 -3.30 0.92
CA THR A 64 34.60 -2.73 1.25
C THR A 64 35.17 -3.38 2.52
N ASP A 65 36.46 -3.15 2.80
CA ASP A 65 37.13 -3.71 3.98
C ASP A 65 36.62 -3.12 5.31
N ASP A 66 36.14 -1.86 5.27
CA ASP A 66 35.59 -1.15 6.43
C ASP A 66 34.09 -1.43 6.65
N GLY A 67 33.46 -2.21 5.76
CA GLY A 67 32.03 -2.42 5.72
C GLY A 67 31.64 -3.89 5.58
N TRP A 68 30.46 -4.14 5.00
CA TRP A 68 29.99 -5.50 4.80
C TRP A 68 30.59 -6.13 3.55
N SER A 69 30.89 -7.43 3.64
CA SER A 69 31.14 -8.24 2.45
C SER A 69 29.93 -8.24 1.51
N ILE A 70 30.13 -8.53 0.22
CA ILE A 70 29.05 -8.57 -0.78
C ILE A 70 27.87 -9.47 -0.33
N PRO A 71 28.07 -10.68 0.23
CA PRO A 71 26.97 -11.50 0.74
C PRO A 71 26.21 -10.87 1.91
N LEU A 72 26.89 -10.17 2.83
CA LEU A 72 26.22 -9.49 3.94
C LEU A 72 25.45 -8.26 3.45
N ALA A 73 26.03 -7.46 2.56
CA ALA A 73 25.34 -6.36 1.91
C ALA A 73 24.10 -6.85 1.12
N ALA A 74 24.17 -8.04 0.51
CA ALA A 74 23.02 -8.66 -0.14
C ALA A 74 21.89 -9.01 0.85
N GLY A 75 22.23 -9.49 2.05
CA GLY A 75 21.25 -9.71 3.12
C GLY A 75 20.58 -8.41 3.57
N VAL A 76 21.35 -7.34 3.76
CA VAL A 76 20.80 -6.01 4.09
C VAL A 76 19.92 -5.48 2.95
N LEU A 77 20.28 -5.68 1.67
CA LEU A 77 19.41 -5.33 0.55
C LEU A 77 18.07 -6.07 0.58
N LEU A 78 18.08 -7.37 0.92
CA LEU A 78 16.85 -8.16 1.06
C LEU A 78 16.00 -7.69 2.24
N HIS A 79 16.65 -7.26 3.32
CA HIS A 79 16.02 -6.65 4.48
C HIS A 79 15.29 -5.35 4.11
N GLU A 80 15.98 -4.42 3.46
CA GLU A 80 15.40 -3.17 2.96
C GLU A 80 14.22 -3.39 2.00
N VAL A 81 14.35 -4.37 1.11
CA VAL A 81 13.25 -4.81 0.23
C VAL A 81 12.05 -5.33 1.04
N GLY A 82 12.31 -5.99 2.17
CA GLY A 82 11.30 -6.48 3.10
C GLY A 82 10.36 -5.38 3.59
N HIS A 83 10.90 -4.22 4.00
CA HIS A 83 10.09 -3.10 4.50
C HIS A 83 9.11 -2.59 3.45
N VAL A 84 9.61 -2.34 2.23
CA VAL A 84 8.78 -1.77 1.16
C VAL A 84 7.78 -2.77 0.59
N LEU A 85 8.10 -4.07 0.57
CA LEU A 85 7.16 -5.12 0.16
C LEU A 85 6.01 -5.29 1.17
N ARG A 86 6.34 -5.27 2.47
CA ARG A 86 5.40 -5.43 3.58
C ARG A 86 4.68 -4.15 3.99
N ASP A 87 4.99 -3.03 3.32
CA ASP A 87 4.32 -1.74 3.53
C ASP A 87 4.47 -1.20 4.97
N HIS A 88 5.62 -1.44 5.61
CA HIS A 88 5.84 -1.08 7.02
C HIS A 88 5.60 0.40 7.30
N ALA A 89 5.98 1.30 6.38
CA ALA A 89 5.62 2.72 6.49
C ALA A 89 4.11 2.98 6.62
N GLY A 90 3.30 2.35 5.76
CA GLY A 90 1.84 2.54 5.78
C GLY A 90 1.18 1.86 6.98
N ARG A 91 1.72 0.71 7.41
CA ARG A 91 1.25 -0.03 8.59
C ARG A 91 1.55 0.72 9.87
N ALA A 92 2.73 1.35 10.00
CA ALA A 92 3.09 2.22 11.12
C ALA A 92 2.10 3.37 11.29
N ASP A 93 1.68 3.99 10.20
CA ASP A 93 0.72 5.12 10.20
C ASP A 93 -0.69 4.68 10.66
N THR A 94 -0.96 3.36 10.80
CA THR A 94 -2.28 2.81 11.15
C THR A 94 -2.31 1.97 12.43
N VAL A 95 -1.17 1.45 12.91
CA VAL A 95 -1.13 0.55 14.07
C VAL A 95 -1.52 1.26 15.36
N ASP A 96 -1.03 2.49 15.55
CA ASP A 96 -1.33 3.38 16.65
C ASP A 96 -1.12 4.83 16.19
N CYS A 97 -1.83 5.77 16.82
CA CYS A 97 -1.70 7.19 16.54
C CYS A 97 -1.52 7.98 17.86
N PRO A 98 -0.32 8.51 18.16
CA PRO A 98 0.95 8.31 17.43
C PRO A 98 1.55 6.92 17.68
N VAL A 99 2.32 6.42 16.70
CA VAL A 99 3.14 5.21 16.81
C VAL A 99 4.50 5.55 17.43
N ASP A 100 5.00 4.68 18.31
CA ASP A 100 6.42 4.71 18.72
C ASP A 100 7.27 4.19 17.56
N ARG A 101 7.96 5.08 16.85
CA ARG A 101 8.71 4.75 15.63
C ARG A 101 9.89 3.82 15.91
N THR A 102 10.55 3.96 17.05
CA THR A 102 11.68 3.11 17.43
C THR A 102 11.21 1.69 17.68
N MET A 103 10.15 1.52 18.48
CA MET A 103 9.58 0.20 18.75
C MET A 103 8.95 -0.42 17.51
N TRP A 104 8.36 0.40 16.63
CA TRP A 104 7.88 -0.06 15.33
C TRP A 104 9.02 -0.56 14.45
N ASN A 105 10.16 0.14 14.41
CA ASN A 105 11.32 -0.29 13.63
C ASN A 105 11.82 -1.65 14.12
N TYR A 106 11.97 -1.86 15.44
CA TYR A 106 12.34 -3.16 15.98
C TYR A 106 11.35 -4.27 15.63
N ALA A 107 10.05 -4.00 15.71
CA ALA A 107 9.01 -4.95 15.35
C ALA A 107 9.00 -5.29 13.85
N ALA A 108 9.19 -4.27 12.99
CA ALA A 108 9.30 -4.41 11.54
C ALA A 108 10.53 -5.22 11.13
N ASP A 109 11.68 -4.96 11.78
CA ASP A 109 12.93 -5.67 11.53
C ASP A 109 12.79 -7.15 11.93
N ALA A 110 12.13 -7.44 13.06
CA ALA A 110 11.89 -8.81 13.51
C ALA A 110 11.02 -9.63 12.52
N GLU A 111 9.95 -9.04 11.95
CA GLU A 111 9.10 -9.69 10.91
C GLU A 111 9.87 -9.97 9.60
N ILE A 112 10.94 -9.24 9.34
CA ILE A 112 11.75 -9.43 8.13
C ILE A 112 12.84 -10.46 8.41
N ASN A 113 13.56 -10.30 9.52
CA ASN A 113 14.78 -11.04 9.79
C ASN A 113 14.51 -12.52 10.08
N ASP A 114 13.36 -12.87 10.67
CA ASP A 114 12.99 -14.28 10.84
C ASP A 114 12.82 -15.00 9.48
N ASP A 115 12.14 -14.38 8.52
CA ASP A 115 11.96 -14.91 7.17
C ASP A 115 13.30 -14.97 6.41
N LEU A 116 14.18 -13.97 6.57
CA LEU A 116 15.51 -13.97 5.95
C LEU A 116 16.40 -15.09 6.51
N ILE A 117 16.41 -15.26 7.83
CA ILE A 117 17.16 -16.32 8.51
C ILE A 117 16.62 -17.70 8.10
N ALA A 118 15.29 -17.87 8.06
CA ALA A 118 14.66 -19.10 7.60
C ALA A 118 14.99 -19.44 6.14
N ALA A 119 15.17 -18.42 5.29
CA ALA A 119 15.62 -18.58 3.91
C ALA A 119 17.14 -18.85 3.77
N GLY A 120 17.91 -18.84 4.86
CA GLY A 120 19.36 -19.05 4.86
C GLY A 120 20.16 -17.84 4.40
N VAL A 121 19.57 -16.64 4.42
CA VAL A 121 20.25 -15.39 4.10
C VAL A 121 21.20 -15.01 5.23
N ARG A 122 22.43 -14.58 4.87
CA ARG A 122 23.39 -14.09 5.86
C ARG A 122 23.09 -12.62 6.18
N LEU A 123 22.99 -12.32 7.47
CA LEU A 123 22.77 -10.97 7.98
C LEU A 123 23.96 -10.51 8.83
N PRO A 124 24.18 -9.20 9.00
CA PRO A 124 25.15 -8.66 9.94
C PRO A 124 24.89 -9.16 11.38
N GLU A 125 25.92 -9.09 12.24
CA GLU A 125 25.73 -9.36 13.66
C GLU A 125 24.84 -8.30 14.32
N GLY A 126 24.11 -8.69 15.37
CA GLY A 126 23.25 -7.78 16.12
C GLY A 126 21.90 -7.45 15.47
N VAL A 127 21.51 -8.14 14.40
CA VAL A 127 20.17 -7.94 13.82
C VAL A 127 19.06 -8.30 14.80
N VAL A 128 17.98 -7.51 14.74
CA VAL A 128 16.80 -7.69 15.57
C VAL A 128 16.05 -8.94 15.10
N THR A 129 15.71 -9.83 16.03
CA THR A 129 14.97 -11.07 15.75
C THR A 129 13.80 -11.21 16.72
N PRO A 130 12.74 -11.96 16.37
CA PRO A 130 11.63 -12.18 17.30
C PRO A 130 12.09 -12.75 18.64
N THR A 131 12.98 -13.75 18.61
CA THR A 131 13.60 -14.32 19.82
C THR A 131 14.36 -13.27 20.64
N GLY A 132 15.09 -12.36 19.98
CA GLY A 132 15.77 -11.24 20.64
C GLY A 132 14.82 -10.24 21.31
N LEU A 133 13.57 -10.17 20.83
CA LEU A 133 12.48 -9.38 21.44
C LEU A 133 11.67 -10.18 22.48
N GLY A 134 12.00 -11.45 22.73
CA GLY A 134 11.24 -12.32 23.64
C GLY A 134 9.94 -12.88 23.03
N CYS A 135 9.82 -12.90 21.70
CA CYS A 135 8.67 -13.40 20.95
C CYS A 135 8.99 -14.69 20.18
N GLU A 136 7.94 -15.44 19.81
CA GLU A 136 8.05 -16.55 18.85
C GLU A 136 8.19 -16.01 17.41
N ASP A 137 8.86 -16.78 16.54
CA ASP A 137 9.04 -16.41 15.14
C ASP A 137 7.72 -16.48 14.34
N GLY A 138 7.67 -15.75 13.23
CA GLY A 138 6.61 -15.83 12.23
C GLY A 138 5.35 -15.04 12.55
N HIS A 139 5.37 -14.08 13.47
CA HIS A 139 4.30 -13.10 13.61
C HIS A 139 4.51 -11.87 12.72
N ALA A 140 3.44 -11.09 12.54
CA ALA A 140 3.49 -9.80 11.86
C ALA A 140 4.05 -8.71 12.78
N ALA A 141 4.62 -7.64 12.22
CA ALA A 141 5.16 -6.51 12.97
C ALA A 141 4.18 -5.93 14.02
N GLU A 142 2.87 -5.89 13.75
CA GLU A 142 1.91 -5.39 14.76
C GLU A 142 1.88 -6.24 16.02
N VAL A 143 2.09 -7.56 15.91
CA VAL A 143 2.10 -8.45 17.07
C VAL A 143 3.35 -8.18 17.92
N TYR A 144 4.52 -8.09 17.29
CA TYR A 144 5.76 -7.74 17.97
C TYR A 144 5.70 -6.33 18.57
N TYR A 145 5.13 -5.37 17.84
CA TYR A 145 4.95 -4.01 18.31
C TYR A 145 4.05 -3.95 19.55
N ARG A 146 2.93 -4.70 19.57
CA ARG A 146 2.04 -4.77 20.73
C ARG A 146 2.66 -5.47 21.93
N HIS A 147 3.64 -6.36 21.71
CA HIS A 147 4.44 -6.94 22.77
C HIS A 147 5.39 -5.90 23.38
N LEU A 148 6.07 -5.10 22.55
CA LEU A 148 6.99 -4.05 22.98
C LEU A 148 6.27 -2.84 23.61
N VAL A 149 5.12 -2.48 23.06
CA VAL A 149 4.28 -1.35 23.47
C VAL A 149 2.86 -1.85 23.77
N PRO A 150 2.62 -2.45 24.95
CA PRO A 150 1.29 -2.88 25.36
C PRO A 150 0.27 -1.73 25.36
N PRO A 151 -1.01 -1.97 25.05
CA PRO A 151 -2.05 -0.95 25.13
C PRO A 151 -2.10 -0.28 26.50
N GLY A 152 -2.07 1.06 26.53
CA GLY A 152 -2.05 1.85 27.77
C GLY A 152 -0.65 2.14 28.32
N SER A 153 0.42 1.71 27.63
CA SER A 153 1.78 2.13 27.95
C SER A 153 1.90 3.66 27.95
N PRO A 154 2.65 4.26 28.89
CA PRO A 154 2.93 5.68 28.86
C PRO A 154 3.56 6.03 27.52
N ARG A 155 2.96 6.98 26.79
CA ARG A 155 3.55 7.46 25.55
C ARG A 155 4.88 8.13 25.89
N SER A 156 5.99 7.66 25.34
CA SER A 156 7.20 8.46 25.35
C SER A 156 6.94 9.67 24.45
N ASP A 157 6.94 10.85 25.06
CA ASP A 157 6.82 12.12 24.34
C ASP A 157 8.17 12.48 23.68
N THR A 158 8.86 11.48 23.14
CA THR A 158 10.04 11.68 22.29
C THR A 158 9.54 12.00 20.88
N GLY A 159 8.80 13.11 20.76
CA GLY A 159 8.81 13.93 19.57
C GLY A 159 10.19 14.57 19.48
N THR A 160 11.21 13.80 19.11
CA THR A 160 12.56 14.31 18.96
C THR A 160 12.72 14.82 17.54
N ASP A 161 13.09 16.09 17.46
CA ASP A 161 13.73 16.74 16.32
C ASP A 161 14.68 15.80 15.56
N PRO A 162 14.87 16.01 14.25
CA PRO A 162 15.84 15.25 13.46
C PRO A 162 17.26 15.61 13.92
N GLY A 163 17.77 14.93 14.93
CA GLY A 163 19.16 15.08 15.35
C GLY A 163 19.43 15.01 16.84
N ASP A 164 18.85 14.06 17.56
CA ASP A 164 19.44 13.57 18.81
C ASP A 164 18.72 12.25 19.16
N GLY A 165 19.30 11.16 18.66
CA GLY A 165 19.22 9.88 19.35
C GLY A 165 20.52 9.76 20.12
N SER A 166 20.56 10.34 21.31
CA SER A 166 21.56 10.07 22.34
C SER A 166 21.37 8.63 22.86
N GLY A 167 21.68 7.67 21.98
CA GLY A 167 22.32 6.44 22.40
C GLY A 167 23.81 6.75 22.44
N ASP A 168 24.36 6.88 23.64
CA ASP A 168 25.78 7.16 23.88
C ASP A 168 26.68 5.93 23.57
N GLY A 169 26.36 5.22 22.50
CA GLY A 169 27.21 4.22 21.87
C GLY A 169 27.64 4.76 20.51
N GLU A 170 28.94 5.00 20.33
CA GLU A 170 29.56 5.42 19.06
C GLU A 170 29.35 4.43 17.87
N GLY A 171 28.49 3.42 18.03
CA GLY A 171 28.31 2.27 17.13
C GLY A 171 26.97 2.15 16.39
N ASP A 172 25.88 2.82 16.80
CA ASP A 172 24.57 2.54 16.21
C ASP A 172 24.30 3.41 14.97
N GLY A 173 24.11 2.75 13.84
CA GLY A 173 23.75 3.38 12.56
C GLY A 173 22.38 4.06 12.60
N TYR A 174 22.08 4.86 11.58
CA TYR A 174 20.72 5.37 11.37
C TYR A 174 19.76 4.19 11.09
N GLY A 175 18.49 4.26 11.49
CA GLY A 175 17.50 3.20 11.26
C GLY A 175 17.14 3.00 9.76
N CYS A 176 16.17 2.13 9.48
CA CYS A 176 15.83 1.66 8.13
C CYS A 176 15.07 2.70 7.26
N GLY A 177 14.84 3.90 7.80
CA GLY A 177 14.29 5.06 7.10
C GLY A 177 12.76 5.10 6.97
N SER A 178 12.25 6.12 6.27
CA SER A 178 10.81 6.41 6.26
C SER A 178 9.95 5.32 5.61
N GLY A 179 10.55 4.48 4.74
CA GLY A 179 9.93 3.32 4.11
C GLY A 179 9.70 2.15 5.07
N ALA A 180 10.48 2.09 6.15
CA ALA A 180 10.28 1.15 7.26
C ALA A 180 9.21 1.60 8.26
N GLY A 181 8.78 2.86 8.20
CA GLY A 181 7.96 3.49 9.24
C GLY A 181 8.77 4.17 10.34
N ASP A 182 10.10 4.22 10.19
CA ASP A 182 10.98 5.00 11.05
C ASP A 182 11.01 6.50 10.63
N ALA A 183 11.80 7.31 11.32
CA ALA A 183 12.13 8.67 10.92
C ALA A 183 12.85 8.70 9.56
N ALA A 184 12.74 9.83 8.86
CA ALA A 184 13.45 10.03 7.61
C ALA A 184 14.97 10.07 7.86
N VAL A 185 15.73 9.39 7.00
CA VAL A 185 17.20 9.39 7.12
C VAL A 185 17.79 10.75 6.76
N PRO A 186 18.98 11.10 7.30
CA PRO A 186 19.64 12.36 6.94
C PRO A 186 19.86 12.48 5.42
N GLY A 187 19.27 13.53 4.82
CA GLY A 187 19.36 13.78 3.38
C GLY A 187 18.35 13.00 2.54
N GLU A 188 17.32 12.40 3.16
CA GLU A 188 16.22 11.75 2.44
C GLU A 188 15.63 12.69 1.38
N LEU A 189 15.53 12.19 0.15
CA LEU A 189 15.19 12.99 -1.02
C LEU A 189 13.69 13.21 -1.13
N PRO A 190 13.24 14.42 -1.53
CA PRO A 190 11.84 14.66 -1.86
C PRO A 190 11.33 13.72 -2.96
N ALA A 191 10.03 13.42 -2.95
CA ALA A 191 9.37 12.53 -3.92
C ALA A 191 9.73 12.82 -5.39
N ALA A 192 9.86 14.10 -5.76
CA ALA A 192 10.12 14.52 -7.14
C ALA A 192 11.59 14.47 -7.57
N ALA A 193 12.53 14.29 -6.63
CA ALA A 193 13.97 14.33 -6.89
C ALA A 193 14.44 13.16 -7.78
N ASP A 194 15.37 13.46 -8.67
CA ASP A 194 16.02 12.51 -9.56
C ASP A 194 17.52 12.85 -9.62
N LEU A 195 18.36 11.94 -9.13
CA LEU A 195 19.81 12.10 -9.14
C LEU A 195 20.47 11.34 -10.32
N GLY A 196 19.70 11.01 -11.36
CA GLY A 196 20.18 10.27 -12.53
C GLY A 196 20.10 8.74 -12.38
N SER A 197 19.71 8.24 -11.19
CA SER A 197 19.30 6.85 -10.97
C SER A 197 17.79 6.62 -11.17
N GLY A 198 17.05 7.68 -11.50
CA GLY A 198 15.60 7.67 -11.71
C GLY A 198 14.83 8.14 -10.48
N LYS A 199 13.63 8.66 -10.73
CA LYS A 199 12.68 9.04 -9.67
C LYS A 199 12.26 7.81 -8.85
N GLY A 200 11.95 8.03 -7.58
CA GLY A 200 11.29 7.03 -6.75
C GLY A 200 9.98 6.54 -7.37
N LEU A 201 9.55 5.35 -6.99
CA LEU A 201 8.35 4.72 -7.51
C LEU A 201 7.10 5.48 -7.05
N SER A 202 6.12 5.53 -7.96
CA SER A 202 4.75 5.87 -7.57
C SER A 202 4.10 4.70 -6.83
N GLY A 203 3.09 4.97 -6.00
CA GLY A 203 2.35 3.91 -5.30
C GLY A 203 1.78 2.83 -6.23
N ALA A 204 1.30 3.23 -7.42
CA ALA A 204 0.81 2.27 -8.43
C ALA A 204 1.92 1.39 -8.99
N ALA A 205 3.12 1.94 -9.21
CA ALA A 205 4.28 1.15 -9.66
C ALA A 205 4.75 0.18 -8.57
N ALA A 206 4.84 0.65 -7.31
CA ALA A 206 5.16 -0.18 -6.16
C ALA A 206 4.17 -1.35 -6.00
N ASP A 207 2.87 -1.09 -6.18
CA ASP A 207 1.84 -2.13 -6.13
C ASP A 207 2.00 -3.20 -7.22
N LEU A 208 2.36 -2.81 -8.44
CA LEU A 208 2.66 -3.76 -9.51
C LEU A 208 3.87 -4.64 -9.16
N VAL A 209 4.90 -4.05 -8.55
CA VAL A 209 6.08 -4.80 -8.06
C VAL A 209 5.67 -5.77 -6.97
N LYS A 210 4.91 -5.34 -5.95
CA LYS A 210 4.39 -6.20 -4.87
C LYS A 210 3.62 -7.40 -5.43
N VAL A 211 2.67 -7.17 -6.37
CA VAL A 211 1.92 -8.26 -7.04
C VAL A 211 2.84 -9.19 -7.82
N ALA A 212 3.83 -8.63 -8.51
CA ALA A 212 4.74 -9.42 -9.33
C ALA A 212 5.67 -10.30 -8.48
N VAL A 213 6.11 -9.82 -7.32
CA VAL A 213 6.88 -10.58 -6.32
C VAL A 213 5.99 -11.64 -5.66
N ALA A 214 4.78 -11.28 -5.23
CA ALA A 214 3.85 -12.25 -4.64
C ALA A 214 3.55 -13.42 -5.60
N ARG A 215 3.41 -13.15 -6.90
CA ARG A 215 3.29 -14.22 -7.92
C ARG A 215 4.54 -15.07 -8.04
N ALA A 216 5.72 -14.47 -7.95
CA ALA A 216 6.98 -15.22 -8.00
C ALA A 216 7.12 -16.13 -6.77
N VAL A 217 6.75 -15.64 -5.58
CA VAL A 217 6.69 -16.45 -4.34
C VAL A 217 5.73 -17.64 -4.50
N GLN A 218 4.51 -17.43 -5.02
CA GLN A 218 3.54 -18.51 -5.27
C GLN A 218 4.05 -19.53 -6.30
N GLN A 219 4.74 -19.07 -7.35
CA GLN A 219 5.35 -19.96 -8.35
C GLN A 219 6.46 -20.80 -7.74
N GLU A 220 7.29 -20.21 -6.88
CA GLU A 220 8.37 -20.92 -6.19
C GLU A 220 7.82 -21.95 -5.20
N LEU A 221 6.80 -21.57 -4.42
CA LEU A 221 6.05 -22.47 -3.53
C LEU A 221 5.50 -23.68 -4.29
N ALA A 222 4.86 -23.45 -5.44
CA ALA A 222 4.27 -24.51 -6.26
C ALA A 222 5.32 -25.44 -6.89
N ARG A 223 6.55 -24.97 -7.08
CA ARG A 223 7.65 -25.77 -7.64
C ARG A 223 8.30 -26.71 -6.63
N GLY A 224 8.16 -26.45 -5.33
CA GLY A 224 8.44 -27.39 -4.25
C GLY A 224 9.81 -28.10 -4.28
N GLY A 225 10.81 -27.53 -3.58
CA GLY A 225 11.80 -28.32 -2.85
C GLY A 225 13.14 -28.68 -3.52
N THR A 226 13.47 -28.20 -4.71
CA THR A 226 14.79 -28.47 -5.35
C THR A 226 15.74 -27.28 -5.43
N GLY A 227 15.32 -26.11 -4.93
CA GLY A 227 16.16 -24.93 -4.75
C GLY A 227 16.68 -24.82 -3.32
N ARG A 228 17.84 -24.20 -3.12
CA ARG A 228 18.34 -23.88 -1.77
C ARG A 228 17.39 -22.85 -1.13
N GLY A 229 16.97 -23.13 0.11
CA GLY A 229 16.09 -22.28 0.91
C GLY A 229 14.65 -22.80 0.96
N THR A 230 14.21 -23.23 2.14
CA THR A 230 12.79 -23.47 2.39
C THR A 230 12.08 -22.12 2.31
N MET A 231 10.98 -22.01 1.55
CA MET A 231 10.22 -20.75 1.49
C MET A 231 9.71 -20.40 2.89
N PRO A 232 10.03 -19.21 3.44
CA PRO A 232 9.56 -18.82 4.76
C PRO A 232 8.04 -18.73 4.83
N ALA A 233 7.46 -19.20 5.94
CA ALA A 233 6.01 -19.24 6.11
C ALA A 233 5.38 -17.85 6.17
N GLY A 234 6.07 -16.86 6.77
CA GLY A 234 5.63 -15.47 6.82
C GLY A 234 5.47 -14.90 5.41
N LEU A 235 6.49 -15.10 4.59
CA LEU A 235 6.47 -14.65 3.21
C LEU A 235 5.41 -15.34 2.34
N ALA A 236 5.20 -16.64 2.54
CA ALA A 236 4.14 -17.38 1.85
C ALA A 236 2.74 -16.81 2.18
N ARG A 237 2.49 -16.51 3.46
CA ARG A 237 1.22 -15.87 3.91
C ARG A 237 1.08 -14.47 3.35
N TRP A 238 2.15 -13.66 3.37
CA TRP A 238 2.15 -12.32 2.76
C TRP A 238 1.78 -12.40 1.27
N ALA A 239 2.39 -13.31 0.52
CA ALA A 239 2.13 -13.46 -0.91
C ALA A 239 0.68 -13.89 -1.20
N ALA A 240 0.15 -14.81 -0.39
CA ALA A 240 -1.25 -15.24 -0.48
C ALA A 240 -2.21 -14.07 -0.18
N ALA A 241 -1.96 -13.29 0.88
CA ALA A 241 -2.75 -12.11 1.23
C ALA A 241 -2.69 -11.04 0.14
N GLN A 242 -1.51 -10.77 -0.44
CA GLN A 242 -1.32 -9.79 -1.50
C GLN A 242 -2.03 -10.18 -2.81
N LEU A 243 -2.18 -11.48 -3.07
CA LEU A 243 -2.87 -12.02 -4.25
C LEU A 243 -4.31 -12.44 -3.98
N ALA A 244 -4.77 -12.33 -2.74
CA ALA A 244 -6.12 -12.68 -2.36
C ALA A 244 -7.09 -11.98 -3.33
N PRO A 245 -8.01 -12.73 -3.97
CA PRO A 245 -8.97 -12.12 -4.85
C PRO A 245 -9.78 -11.13 -4.00
N ALA A 246 -9.81 -9.86 -4.39
CA ALA A 246 -10.89 -8.98 -3.95
C ALA A 246 -12.20 -9.74 -4.21
N VAL A 247 -13.06 -9.83 -3.19
CA VAL A 247 -14.25 -10.68 -3.21
C VAL A 247 -15.13 -10.29 -4.39
N VAL A 248 -15.06 -9.02 -4.80
CA VAL A 248 -15.71 -8.50 -6.00
C VAL A 248 -14.71 -8.31 -7.16
N PRO A 249 -15.00 -8.82 -8.37
CA PRO A 249 -14.23 -8.51 -9.58
C PRO A 249 -14.57 -7.09 -10.08
N TRP A 250 -14.16 -6.06 -9.33
CA TRP A 250 -14.46 -4.65 -9.60
C TRP A 250 -14.20 -4.20 -11.03
N PRO A 251 -13.11 -4.58 -11.71
CA PRO A 251 -12.92 -4.22 -13.12
C PRO A 251 -14.02 -4.74 -14.04
N LYS A 252 -14.61 -5.92 -13.77
CA LYS A 252 -15.72 -6.48 -14.55
C LYS A 252 -17.04 -5.78 -14.18
N VAL A 253 -17.27 -5.56 -12.89
CA VAL A 253 -18.50 -4.93 -12.38
C VAL A 253 -18.59 -3.47 -12.82
N LEU A 254 -17.52 -2.70 -12.66
CA LEU A 254 -17.45 -1.30 -13.05
C LEU A 254 -17.42 -1.14 -14.57
N ARG A 255 -16.74 -2.00 -15.34
CA ARG A 255 -16.85 -1.95 -16.81
C ARG A 255 -18.26 -2.22 -17.31
N ALA A 256 -19.01 -3.11 -16.67
CA ALA A 256 -20.41 -3.34 -17.02
C ALA A 256 -21.29 -2.13 -16.68
N ALA A 257 -21.07 -1.49 -15.53
CA ALA A 257 -21.84 -0.33 -15.08
C ALA A 257 -21.50 0.94 -15.88
N VAL A 258 -20.21 1.12 -16.21
CA VAL A 258 -19.65 2.29 -16.89
C VAL A 258 -19.46 2.01 -18.38
N ARG A 259 -20.05 0.94 -18.94
CA ARG A 259 -19.83 0.50 -20.34
C ARG A 259 -19.90 1.66 -21.34
N ARG A 260 -20.88 2.56 -21.18
CA ARG A 260 -21.05 3.76 -22.00
C ARG A 260 -19.90 4.78 -21.88
N ALA A 261 -19.33 4.96 -20.70
CA ALA A 261 -18.19 5.86 -20.45
C ALA A 261 -16.83 5.17 -20.75
N VAL A 262 -16.76 3.85 -20.67
CA VAL A 262 -15.60 3.05 -21.12
C VAL A 262 -15.54 2.98 -22.64
N GLU A 263 -16.68 2.88 -23.34
CA GLU A 263 -16.77 3.04 -24.80
C GLU A 263 -16.30 4.44 -25.23
N ASP A 264 -16.61 5.49 -24.47
CA ASP A 264 -16.07 6.84 -24.68
C ASP A 264 -14.56 6.96 -24.34
N GLN A 265 -14.04 6.17 -23.38
CA GLN A 265 -12.62 6.22 -22.95
C GLN A 265 -11.68 5.36 -23.82
N ALA A 266 -12.14 4.21 -24.30
CA ALA A 266 -11.43 3.35 -25.25
C ALA A 266 -11.40 3.95 -26.66
N GLY A 267 -12.22 4.98 -26.91
CA GLY A 267 -12.40 5.63 -28.19
C GLY A 267 -11.35 6.68 -28.55
N GLN A 268 -10.12 6.26 -28.84
CA GLN A 268 -9.26 6.95 -29.83
C GLN A 268 -9.83 6.81 -31.27
N VAL A 269 -11.15 6.73 -31.43
CA VAL A 269 -11.84 6.41 -32.70
C VAL A 269 -13.12 7.22 -32.93
N HIS A 270 -13.59 8.04 -31.97
CA HIS A 270 -14.77 8.87 -32.18
C HIS A 270 -14.47 10.38 -32.14
N HIS A 271 -14.58 10.98 -33.33
CA HIS A 271 -14.75 12.40 -33.58
C HIS A 271 -15.98 12.91 -32.79
N SER A 272 -15.77 13.50 -31.62
CA SER A 272 -16.88 14.12 -30.89
C SER A 272 -17.16 15.52 -31.46
N TRP A 273 -18.31 15.71 -32.10
CA TRP A 273 -18.82 17.01 -32.57
C TRP A 273 -19.53 17.83 -31.47
N ARG A 274 -19.58 17.33 -30.22
CA ARG A 274 -20.17 18.05 -29.08
C ARG A 274 -19.37 19.31 -28.74
N ARG A 275 -20.10 20.39 -28.37
CA ARG A 275 -19.67 21.77 -28.09
C ARG A 275 -18.13 21.94 -27.94
N PRO A 276 -17.47 22.63 -28.88
CA PRO A 276 -16.03 22.88 -28.84
C PRO A 276 -15.57 23.51 -27.51
N ASN A 277 -14.33 23.21 -27.13
CA ASN A 277 -13.67 23.93 -26.05
C ASN A 277 -13.79 25.45 -26.29
N ARG A 278 -14.06 26.26 -25.25
CA ARG A 278 -14.17 27.73 -25.38
C ARG A 278 -12.91 28.38 -26.00
N ARG A 279 -11.77 27.69 -25.94
CA ARG A 279 -10.49 28.09 -26.53
C ARG A 279 -10.30 27.63 -27.99
N ALA A 280 -11.25 26.91 -28.56
CA ALA A 280 -11.20 26.51 -29.96
C ALA A 280 -11.51 27.70 -30.89
N PRO A 281 -10.95 27.75 -32.11
CA PRO A 281 -11.25 28.78 -33.09
C PRO A 281 -12.75 28.91 -33.33
N LYS A 282 -13.29 30.13 -33.27
CA LYS A 282 -14.71 30.39 -33.54
C LYS A 282 -15.01 30.10 -35.02
N GLY A 283 -16.10 29.37 -35.29
CA GLY A 283 -16.59 29.11 -36.64
C GLY A 283 -16.11 27.82 -37.29
N VAL A 284 -15.26 27.02 -36.64
CA VAL A 284 -14.81 25.72 -37.17
C VAL A 284 -15.05 24.62 -36.13
N LEU A 285 -15.77 23.56 -36.50
CA LEU A 285 -15.91 22.36 -35.68
C LEU A 285 -14.73 21.41 -35.96
N LEU A 286 -13.78 21.34 -35.04
CA LEU A 286 -12.66 20.41 -35.14
C LEU A 286 -12.94 19.12 -34.35
N PRO A 287 -12.67 17.94 -34.91
CA PRO A 287 -12.72 16.69 -34.16
C PRO A 287 -11.70 16.74 -33.03
N THR A 288 -12.15 16.51 -31.80
CA THR A 288 -11.27 16.50 -30.61
C THR A 288 -11.28 15.11 -29.99
N LEU A 289 -10.08 14.59 -29.75
CA LEU A 289 -9.89 13.37 -28.97
C LEU A 289 -10.22 13.67 -27.51
N ARG A 290 -11.11 12.89 -26.91
CA ARG A 290 -11.45 12.98 -25.49
C ARG A 290 -11.11 11.69 -24.79
N ALA A 291 -10.47 11.82 -23.63
CA ALA A 291 -10.25 10.74 -22.66
C ALA A 291 -10.99 11.12 -21.36
N PRO A 292 -12.31 10.86 -21.26
CA PRO A 292 -13.04 11.12 -20.04
C PRO A 292 -12.45 10.28 -18.89
N LYS A 293 -12.06 10.94 -17.80
CA LYS A 293 -11.65 10.26 -16.58
C LYS A 293 -12.90 9.73 -15.89
N ILE A 294 -12.97 8.42 -15.65
CA ILE A 294 -14.05 7.81 -14.89
C ILE A 294 -13.96 8.31 -13.44
N ALA A 295 -15.05 8.86 -12.93
CA ALA A 295 -15.24 9.21 -11.53
C ALA A 295 -16.10 8.14 -10.85
N VAL A 296 -15.61 7.57 -9.76
CA VAL A 296 -16.31 6.56 -8.95
C VAL A 296 -16.51 7.12 -7.56
N ASP A 297 -17.74 7.12 -7.08
CA ASP A 297 -18.04 7.53 -5.70
C ASP A 297 -18.39 6.32 -4.86
N LEU A 298 -17.69 6.19 -3.74
CA LEU A 298 -17.83 5.11 -2.78
C LEU A 298 -18.53 5.65 -1.53
N ILE A 299 -19.60 5.00 -1.13
CA ILE A 299 -20.32 5.29 0.10
C ILE A 299 -20.06 4.11 1.04
N ILE A 300 -19.43 4.39 2.18
CA ILE A 300 -19.18 3.41 3.23
C ILE A 300 -20.22 3.62 4.32
N ASP A 301 -21.04 2.62 4.56
CA ASP A 301 -21.95 2.58 5.68
C ASP A 301 -21.14 2.43 6.98
N THR A 302 -21.28 3.42 7.86
CA THR A 302 -20.63 3.46 9.19
C THR A 302 -21.65 3.36 10.32
N SER A 303 -22.83 2.81 10.03
CA SER A 303 -23.87 2.59 11.03
C SER A 303 -23.47 1.54 12.07
N GLY A 304 -24.14 1.58 13.22
CA GLY A 304 -23.84 0.69 14.34
C GLY A 304 -24.05 -0.81 14.07
N SER A 305 -24.70 -1.21 12.96
CA SER A 305 -24.84 -2.60 12.56
C SER A 305 -23.63 -3.14 11.79
N MET A 306 -22.75 -2.26 11.31
CA MET A 306 -21.50 -2.62 10.64
C MET A 306 -20.41 -2.89 11.69
N GLY A 307 -20.02 -4.16 11.85
CA GLY A 307 -18.94 -4.54 12.75
C GLY A 307 -17.55 -4.16 12.22
N GLU A 308 -16.52 -4.31 13.04
CA GLU A 308 -15.12 -4.03 12.67
C GLU A 308 -14.66 -4.89 11.47
N ALA A 309 -15.10 -6.16 11.41
CA ALA A 309 -14.81 -7.05 10.30
C ALA A 309 -15.50 -6.62 8.98
N ASP A 310 -16.71 -6.06 9.05
CA ASP A 310 -17.46 -5.60 7.88
C ASP A 310 -16.88 -4.29 7.35
N LEU A 311 -16.47 -3.38 8.24
CA LEU A 311 -15.73 -2.17 7.89
C LEU A 311 -14.37 -2.50 7.27
N ALA A 312 -13.64 -3.47 7.82
CA ALA A 312 -12.39 -3.96 7.24
C ALA A 312 -12.60 -4.54 5.82
N ALA A 313 -13.69 -5.29 5.61
CA ALA A 313 -14.07 -5.78 4.28
C ALA A 313 -14.40 -4.61 3.32
N ALA A 314 -15.14 -3.60 3.77
CA ALA A 314 -15.45 -2.41 2.97
C ALA A 314 -14.19 -1.65 2.55
N LEU A 315 -13.23 -1.49 3.46
CA LEU A 315 -11.94 -0.85 3.19
C LEU A 315 -11.09 -1.69 2.21
N SER A 316 -11.11 -3.02 2.34
CA SER A 316 -10.42 -3.93 1.41
C SER A 316 -10.99 -3.83 -0.02
N GLU A 317 -12.32 -3.81 -0.15
CA GLU A 317 -12.97 -3.63 -1.45
C GLU A 317 -12.74 -2.22 -2.01
N THR A 318 -12.72 -1.19 -1.16
CA THR A 318 -12.33 0.17 -1.52
C THR A 318 -10.90 0.21 -2.07
N ARG A 319 -9.95 -0.46 -1.42
CA ARG A 319 -8.57 -0.66 -1.91
C ARG A 319 -8.57 -1.31 -3.28
N ALA A 320 -9.41 -2.31 -3.50
CA ALA A 320 -9.50 -3.01 -4.77
C ALA A 320 -10.04 -2.10 -5.90
N VAL A 321 -11.04 -1.25 -5.61
CA VAL A 321 -11.52 -0.24 -6.57
C VAL A 321 -10.42 0.76 -6.93
N LEU A 322 -9.73 1.32 -5.92
CA LEU A 322 -8.63 2.26 -6.10
C LEU A 322 -7.50 1.68 -6.97
N ARG A 323 -7.07 0.43 -6.66
CA ARG A 323 -5.94 -0.23 -7.32
C ARG A 323 -6.23 -0.67 -8.76
N ARG A 324 -7.44 -1.18 -9.02
CA ARG A 324 -7.72 -1.93 -10.26
C ARG A 324 -8.39 -1.12 -11.37
N THR A 325 -8.81 0.12 -11.10
CA THR A 325 -9.61 0.91 -12.07
C THR A 325 -8.93 2.18 -12.59
N GLY A 326 -7.95 2.73 -11.87
CA GLY A 326 -7.30 4.00 -12.24
C GLY A 326 -8.26 5.19 -12.31
N ALA A 327 -9.46 5.05 -11.74
CA ALA A 327 -10.50 6.07 -11.71
C ALA A 327 -10.21 7.13 -10.64
N THR A 328 -10.81 8.32 -10.79
CA THR A 328 -10.86 9.28 -9.69
C THR A 328 -11.90 8.79 -8.69
N VAL A 329 -11.47 8.50 -7.46
CA VAL A 329 -12.35 7.95 -6.42
C VAL A 329 -12.64 9.01 -5.36
N ARG A 330 -13.91 9.15 -4.97
CA ARG A 330 -14.29 9.89 -3.76
C ARG A 330 -14.95 8.94 -2.77
N VAL A 331 -14.69 9.15 -1.49
CA VAL A 331 -15.30 8.37 -0.40
C VAL A 331 -16.19 9.27 0.43
N VAL A 332 -17.34 8.74 0.81
CA VAL A 332 -18.31 9.32 1.75
C VAL A 332 -18.59 8.28 2.82
N CYS A 333 -18.37 8.62 4.08
CA CYS A 333 -18.92 7.85 5.20
C CYS A 333 -20.36 8.28 5.42
N CYS A 334 -21.27 7.33 5.59
CA CYS A 334 -22.69 7.59 5.75
C CYS A 334 -23.25 6.75 6.90
N ASP A 335 -23.84 7.43 7.88
CA ASP A 335 -24.70 6.84 8.89
C ASP A 335 -26.08 7.53 8.85
N ALA A 336 -26.45 8.28 9.90
CA ALA A 336 -27.61 9.17 9.91
C ALA A 336 -27.29 10.50 9.20
N ALA A 337 -26.01 10.84 9.06
CA ALA A 337 -25.54 11.96 8.26
C ALA A 337 -24.44 11.50 7.28
N ALA A 338 -24.36 12.16 6.14
CA ALA A 338 -23.30 11.92 5.18
C ALA A 338 -22.13 12.90 5.41
N SER A 339 -20.91 12.37 5.50
CA SER A 339 -19.70 13.18 5.45
C SER A 339 -19.56 13.88 4.09
N ALA A 340 -18.84 15.00 4.04
CA ALA A 340 -18.50 15.64 2.77
C ALA A 340 -17.68 14.68 1.87
N PRO A 341 -18.01 14.52 0.57
CA PRO A 341 -17.25 13.67 -0.34
C PRO A 341 -15.79 14.08 -0.46
N ARG A 342 -14.87 13.19 -0.08
CA ARG A 342 -13.42 13.46 -0.11
C ARG A 342 -12.75 12.65 -1.22
N PRO A 343 -11.88 13.25 -2.05
CA PRO A 343 -11.07 12.50 -3.00
C PRO A 343 -10.03 11.67 -2.24
N VAL A 344 -9.93 10.38 -2.59
CA VAL A 344 -9.08 9.42 -1.90
C VAL A 344 -8.09 8.82 -2.90
N ARG A 345 -6.81 8.75 -2.51
CA ARG A 345 -5.75 8.10 -3.30
C ARG A 345 -5.21 6.84 -2.61
N SER A 346 -5.34 6.78 -1.29
CA SER A 346 -4.93 5.66 -0.43
C SER A 346 -6.00 5.38 0.62
N ILE A 347 -6.07 4.15 1.13
CA ILE A 347 -6.96 3.81 2.25
C ILE A 347 -6.66 4.69 3.48
N SER A 348 -5.40 5.07 3.68
CA SER A 348 -4.98 5.96 4.78
C SER A 348 -5.67 7.33 4.76
N ASP A 349 -6.19 7.76 3.62
CA ASP A 349 -6.93 9.03 3.51
C ASP A 349 -8.39 8.88 3.97
N VAL A 350 -8.85 7.64 4.22
CA VAL A 350 -10.22 7.34 4.65
C VAL A 350 -10.29 7.43 6.17
N THR A 351 -10.82 8.54 6.67
CA THR A 351 -11.23 8.65 8.07
C THR A 351 -12.66 8.16 8.20
N LEU A 352 -12.86 7.02 8.86
CA LEU A 352 -14.20 6.54 9.21
C LEU A 352 -14.75 7.42 10.34
N THR A 353 -15.87 8.09 10.07
CA THR A 353 -16.60 8.89 11.05
C THR A 353 -18.04 8.42 11.09
N GLY A 354 -18.56 8.10 12.28
CA GLY A 354 -19.96 7.70 12.46
C GLY A 354 -20.20 6.78 13.65
N GLY A 355 -21.38 6.18 13.67
CA GLY A 355 -21.84 5.23 14.69
C GLY A 355 -23.34 5.35 15.02
N GLY A 356 -24.09 6.13 14.24
CA GLY A 356 -25.54 6.32 14.40
C GLY A 356 -26.40 5.28 13.66
N GLY A 357 -27.68 5.63 13.45
CA GLY A 357 -28.58 4.89 12.55
C GLY A 357 -28.18 5.01 11.08
N THR A 358 -28.94 4.42 10.15
CA THR A 358 -28.54 4.33 8.72
C THR A 358 -29.56 4.98 7.80
N ASP A 359 -29.16 5.99 7.02
CA ASP A 359 -29.94 6.52 5.90
C ASP A 359 -29.05 6.80 4.67
N LEU A 360 -28.89 5.79 3.79
CA LEU A 360 -28.07 5.93 2.59
C LEU A 360 -28.63 6.91 1.56
N ARG A 361 -29.88 7.37 1.68
CA ARG A 361 -30.43 8.41 0.78
C ARG A 361 -29.64 9.70 0.93
N VAL A 362 -29.25 10.05 2.16
CA VAL A 362 -28.43 11.24 2.47
C VAL A 362 -27.05 11.13 1.83
N GLY A 363 -26.43 9.95 1.90
CA GLY A 363 -25.14 9.66 1.27
C GLY A 363 -25.21 9.76 -0.26
N ILE A 364 -26.25 9.20 -0.86
CA ILE A 364 -26.48 9.24 -2.31
C ILE A 364 -26.69 10.69 -2.77
N ASP A 365 -27.50 11.47 -2.06
CA ASP A 365 -27.76 12.88 -2.41
C ASP A 365 -26.50 13.74 -2.31
N ALA A 366 -25.67 13.53 -1.27
CA ALA A 366 -24.39 14.20 -1.11
C ALA A 366 -23.43 13.92 -2.28
N VAL A 367 -23.39 12.65 -2.72
CA VAL A 367 -22.59 12.22 -3.87
C VAL A 367 -23.09 12.82 -5.19
N LEU A 368 -24.41 12.85 -5.40
CA LEU A 368 -25.02 13.41 -6.60
C LEU A 368 -24.84 14.93 -6.72
N ALA A 369 -24.81 15.64 -5.59
CA ALA A 369 -24.56 17.08 -5.55
C ALA A 369 -23.09 17.44 -5.88
N ALA A 370 -22.16 16.52 -5.63
CA ALA A 370 -20.74 16.79 -5.71
C ALA A 370 -20.23 16.87 -7.17
N ARG A 371 -19.22 17.72 -7.40
CA ARG A 371 -18.59 17.92 -8.71
C ARG A 371 -17.11 17.49 -8.71
N PRO A 372 -16.60 16.88 -9.81
CA PRO A 372 -17.31 16.46 -11.02
C PRO A 372 -18.35 15.35 -10.74
N ALA A 373 -19.31 15.16 -11.64
CA ALA A 373 -20.37 14.17 -11.44
C ALA A 373 -19.80 12.73 -11.55
N ALA A 374 -20.25 11.84 -10.65
CA ALA A 374 -19.90 10.43 -10.70
C ALA A 374 -20.34 9.79 -12.02
N ASN A 375 -19.57 8.81 -12.50
CA ASN A 375 -20.02 7.90 -13.53
C ASN A 375 -20.70 6.66 -12.96
N VAL A 376 -20.39 6.31 -11.70
CA VAL A 376 -20.95 5.17 -10.98
C VAL A 376 -20.83 5.42 -9.48
N ILE A 377 -21.85 4.99 -8.75
CA ILE A 377 -21.89 5.01 -7.29
C ILE A 377 -21.78 3.57 -6.80
N VAL A 378 -20.93 3.33 -5.79
CA VAL A 378 -20.81 2.05 -5.10
C VAL A 378 -21.11 2.27 -3.62
N THR A 379 -22.07 1.53 -3.07
CA THR A 379 -22.40 1.57 -1.63
C THR A 379 -21.96 0.27 -0.96
N PHE A 380 -21.24 0.37 0.15
CA PHE A 380 -20.87 -0.74 1.02
C PHE A 380 -21.77 -0.70 2.26
N THR A 381 -22.63 -1.70 2.45
CA THR A 381 -23.63 -1.73 3.54
C THR A 381 -24.04 -3.18 3.84
N ASP A 382 -24.62 -3.42 5.01
CA ASP A 382 -25.30 -4.68 5.35
C ASP A 382 -26.74 -4.77 4.78
N GLY A 383 -27.23 -3.67 4.16
CA GLY A 383 -28.56 -3.59 3.58
C GLY A 383 -29.66 -3.12 4.55
N GLY A 384 -29.33 -2.76 5.79
CA GLY A 384 -30.28 -2.32 6.81
C GLY A 384 -30.77 -0.87 6.66
N THR A 385 -30.99 -0.37 5.44
CA THR A 385 -31.17 1.06 5.16
C THR A 385 -32.32 1.38 4.22
N PRO A 386 -33.01 2.54 4.38
CA PRO A 386 -33.97 3.02 3.40
C PRO A 386 -33.28 3.40 2.08
N TRP A 387 -33.85 2.95 0.97
CA TRP A 387 -33.35 3.23 -0.38
C TRP A 387 -34.16 4.32 -1.09
N PRO A 388 -33.59 5.00 -2.10
CA PRO A 388 -34.34 5.91 -2.96
C PRO A 388 -35.44 5.16 -3.73
N GLU A 389 -36.67 5.69 -3.72
CA GLU A 389 -37.78 5.11 -4.48
C GLU A 389 -37.59 5.22 -6.00
N ARG A 390 -36.88 6.25 -6.44
CA ARG A 390 -36.65 6.54 -7.86
C ARG A 390 -35.26 6.10 -8.29
N ARG A 391 -35.17 5.59 -9.51
CA ARG A 391 -33.90 5.22 -10.15
C ARG A 391 -33.00 6.44 -10.30
N LEU A 392 -31.73 6.27 -9.92
CA LEU A 392 -30.72 7.31 -10.00
C LEU A 392 -30.30 7.62 -11.45
N PRO A 393 -29.81 8.85 -11.74
CA PRO A 393 -29.28 9.21 -13.05
C PRO A 393 -27.96 8.49 -13.39
N VAL A 394 -27.30 7.91 -12.39
CA VAL A 394 -26.05 7.15 -12.49
C VAL A 394 -26.26 5.72 -12.02
N PRO A 395 -25.53 4.73 -12.58
CA PRO A 395 -25.55 3.36 -12.09
C PRO A 395 -25.17 3.26 -10.61
N LEU A 396 -25.96 2.52 -9.84
CA LEU A 396 -25.70 2.18 -8.44
C LEU A 396 -25.30 0.71 -8.33
N ILE A 397 -24.16 0.45 -7.68
CA ILE A 397 -23.72 -0.89 -7.29
C ILE A 397 -23.80 -0.98 -5.77
N VAL A 398 -24.52 -1.98 -5.27
CA VAL A 398 -24.64 -2.24 -3.83
C VAL A 398 -23.78 -3.44 -3.48
N ALA A 399 -22.69 -3.22 -2.76
CA ALA A 399 -21.88 -4.26 -2.13
C ALA A 399 -22.47 -4.57 -0.75
N LEU A 400 -23.24 -5.66 -0.68
CA LEU A 400 -23.80 -6.20 0.56
C LEU A 400 -22.70 -6.93 1.33
N ILE A 401 -22.31 -6.39 2.48
CA ILE A 401 -21.23 -6.93 3.33
C ILE A 401 -21.83 -7.70 4.50
N GLY A 402 -21.28 -8.89 4.76
CA GLY A 402 -21.66 -9.71 5.90
C GLY A 402 -22.48 -10.94 5.52
N THR A 403 -22.50 -11.94 6.40
CA THR A 403 -23.24 -13.21 6.20
C THR A 403 -24.75 -13.04 6.34
N HIS A 404 -25.19 -12.07 7.15
CA HIS A 404 -26.60 -11.75 7.42
C HIS A 404 -27.11 -10.53 6.64
N ALA A 405 -26.38 -10.09 5.60
CA ALA A 405 -26.74 -8.91 4.83
C ALA A 405 -28.14 -9.06 4.18
N ALA A 406 -29.01 -8.09 4.46
CA ALA A 406 -30.38 -8.06 4.00
C ALA A 406 -30.44 -7.65 2.53
N ASP A 407 -31.15 -8.43 1.71
CA ASP A 407 -31.34 -8.13 0.28
C ASP A 407 -32.49 -7.13 0.07
N THR A 408 -32.31 -5.92 0.60
CA THR A 408 -33.31 -4.83 0.52
C THR A 408 -33.02 -3.89 -0.65
N ALA A 409 -31.92 -4.12 -1.39
CA ALA A 409 -31.48 -3.26 -2.47
C ALA A 409 -32.54 -3.17 -3.58
N PRO A 410 -32.79 -1.98 -4.18
CA PRO A 410 -33.78 -1.84 -5.23
C PRO A 410 -33.44 -2.70 -6.45
N ALA A 411 -34.43 -3.30 -7.10
CA ALA A 411 -34.24 -4.17 -8.26
C ALA A 411 -33.54 -3.50 -9.46
N TRP A 412 -33.53 -2.17 -9.52
CA TRP A 412 -32.83 -1.40 -10.54
C TRP A 412 -31.34 -1.16 -10.23
N ALA A 413 -30.89 -1.43 -9.01
CA ALA A 413 -29.50 -1.38 -8.59
C ALA A 413 -28.82 -2.74 -8.82
N LYS A 414 -27.50 -2.73 -9.02
CA LYS A 414 -26.73 -3.96 -9.18
C LYS A 414 -26.16 -4.41 -7.83
N THR A 415 -26.65 -5.53 -7.31
CA THR A 415 -26.19 -6.07 -6.03
C THR A 415 -25.01 -7.02 -6.22
N VAL A 416 -24.03 -6.95 -5.32
CA VAL A 416 -22.90 -7.87 -5.19
C VAL A 416 -22.74 -8.24 -3.73
N ARG A 417 -22.57 -9.53 -3.41
CA ARG A 417 -22.34 -9.99 -2.04
C ARG A 417 -20.85 -10.09 -1.74
N VAL A 418 -20.48 -9.62 -0.56
CA VAL A 418 -19.11 -9.62 -0.03
C VAL A 418 -19.13 -10.31 1.31
N THR A 419 -18.58 -11.52 1.36
CA THR A 419 -18.42 -12.25 2.62
C THR A 419 -17.09 -11.84 3.26
N PRO A 420 -17.08 -11.33 4.51
CA PRO A 420 -15.84 -10.98 5.21
C PRO A 420 -14.95 -12.23 5.38
N ALA A 421 -13.63 -12.06 5.28
CA ALA A 421 -12.67 -13.17 5.39
C ALA A 421 -12.76 -13.92 6.73
N ALA A 422 -13.14 -13.21 7.81
CA ALA A 422 -13.35 -13.82 9.14
C ALA A 422 -14.50 -14.84 9.17
N ALA A 423 -15.51 -14.71 8.30
CA ALA A 423 -16.66 -15.61 8.25
C ALA A 423 -16.41 -16.87 7.39
N VAL A 424 -15.30 -16.93 6.66
CA VAL A 424 -14.90 -18.10 5.84
C VAL A 424 -14.04 -19.09 6.66
N ALA A 425 -13.56 -18.64 7.83
CA ALA A 425 -12.73 -19.44 8.74
C ALA A 425 -13.51 -20.11 9.89
N ALA A 426 -14.84 -19.95 9.92
CA ALA A 426 -15.77 -20.66 10.80
C ALA A 426 -16.62 -21.63 9.97
#